data_AF-A0A420I937-F1
#
_entry.id   AF-A0A420I937-F1
#
_cell.length_a   1.000
_cell.length_b   1.000
_cell.length_c   1.000
_cell.angle_alpha   90.00
_cell.angle_beta   90.00
_cell.angle_gamma   90.00
#
_symmetry.space_group_name_H-M   'P 1'
#
loop_
_entity.id
_entity.type
_entity.pdbx_description
1 polymer ?
#
loop_
_entity_poly.entity_id
_entity_poly.type
_entity_poly.pdbx_seq_one_letter_code
_entity_poly.pdbx_strand_id
1 'polypeptide(L)'
;MSSIMGTTDFDALYKTNFNFTTQLFLFYAHVESPLGGSIILAAIVLKLSLYGILRLILPLLPKAYIYFTSVIYVIGVITIIYASFSTLRTIDVKELIAYSSVSHAAVYLLGVFSNSVQGIEGAITLGLAHGFVSSGLFICAGGILYDRSSTRLITFYRGIAQVMPLFSVLFFILCLGNAGTPLTVNFVGEFMSLYGTFERLPLLGAFASSSIVLSAAYTMYMFNRIAFGGSYSRFFKFNIPDLNKREFVILFTLVAFTIVLGIYPAPILDGLHYSVSLLTYHAP
;
A
#
# COMPACT_ATOMS: atom_id res chain seq x y z
N MET A 1 28.29 29.00 0.01
CA MET A 1 28.30 27.83 -0.88
C MET A 1 29.22 26.79 -0.29
N SER A 2 28.70 25.96 0.60
CA SER A 2 29.34 24.73 1.07
C SER A 2 28.22 23.87 1.67
N SER A 3 28.06 22.69 1.10
CA SER A 3 27.11 21.66 1.48
C SER A 3 27.41 21.14 2.88
N ILE A 4 26.55 21.47 3.84
CA ILE A 4 26.45 20.74 5.11
C ILE A 4 25.51 19.57 4.84
N MET A 5 26.03 18.57 4.12
CA MET A 5 25.41 17.27 3.99
C MET A 5 25.68 16.55 5.32
N GLY A 6 24.67 16.53 6.18
CA GLY A 6 24.70 15.75 7.40
C GLY A 6 24.85 14.27 7.04
N THR A 7 25.97 13.70 7.45
CA THR A 7 26.21 12.26 7.51
C THR A 7 25.18 11.63 8.45
N THR A 8 24.08 11.13 7.91
CA THR A 8 23.10 10.32 8.65
C THR A 8 23.14 8.91 8.07
N ASP A 9 23.86 8.00 8.73
CA ASP A 9 23.65 6.54 8.84
C ASP A 9 23.24 5.67 7.62
N PHE A 10 23.15 6.22 6.42
CA PHE A 10 22.72 5.55 5.19
C PHE A 10 23.88 5.03 4.34
N ASP A 11 25.07 5.63 4.46
CA ASP A 11 26.30 5.11 3.82
C ASP A 11 26.72 3.73 4.39
N ALA A 12 26.26 3.39 5.60
CA ALA A 12 26.51 2.07 6.19
C ALA A 12 25.69 0.96 5.52
N LEU A 13 24.49 1.27 5.00
CA LEU A 13 23.64 0.30 4.28
C LEU A 13 24.06 0.09 2.82
N TYR A 14 24.72 1.07 2.21
CA TYR A 14 25.30 0.90 0.87
C TYR A 14 26.47 -0.12 0.87
N LYS A 15 27.11 -0.34 2.02
CA LYS A 15 28.22 -1.29 2.17
C LYS A 15 27.79 -2.74 2.42
N THR A 16 26.51 -3.01 2.70
CA THR A 16 26.01 -4.38 2.83
C THR A 16 25.54 -4.88 1.47
N ASN A 17 26.37 -5.71 0.83
CA ASN A 17 26.13 -6.41 -0.44
C ASN A 17 24.89 -7.33 -0.38
N PHE A 18 23.68 -6.76 -0.38
CA PHE A 18 22.44 -7.46 -0.68
C PHE A 18 21.67 -6.61 -1.69
N ASN A 19 21.70 -7.03 -2.95
CA ASN A 19 21.05 -6.36 -4.09
C ASN A 19 19.51 -6.46 -4.01
N PHE A 20 18.87 -5.63 -3.18
CA PHE A 20 17.45 -5.27 -3.27
C PHE A 20 17.29 -3.85 -3.87
N THR A 21 17.98 -3.59 -4.99
CA THR A 21 18.03 -2.27 -5.64
C THR A 21 16.67 -1.81 -6.18
N THR A 22 15.79 -2.74 -6.55
CA THR A 22 14.50 -2.43 -7.17
C THR A 22 13.47 -1.87 -6.20
N GLN A 23 13.46 -2.34 -4.94
CA GLN A 23 12.59 -1.78 -3.91
C GLN A 23 13.06 -0.37 -3.55
N LEU A 24 14.38 -0.17 -3.45
CA LEU A 24 15.00 1.12 -3.15
C LEU A 24 14.53 2.22 -4.11
N PHE A 25 14.44 1.91 -5.40
CA PHE A 25 13.96 2.85 -6.41
C PHE A 25 12.57 3.40 -6.10
N LEU A 26 11.64 2.52 -5.71
CA LEU A 26 10.25 2.94 -5.46
C LEU A 26 10.18 3.95 -4.32
N PHE A 27 11.01 3.80 -3.28
CA PHE A 27 11.06 4.73 -2.16
C PHE A 27 11.59 6.09 -2.59
N TYR A 28 12.75 6.14 -3.24
CA TYR A 28 13.32 7.40 -3.74
C TYR A 28 12.36 8.11 -4.70
N ALA A 29 11.69 7.35 -5.57
CA ALA A 29 10.72 7.90 -6.50
C ALA A 29 9.50 8.51 -5.78
N HIS A 30 8.98 7.90 -4.71
CA HIS A 30 7.86 8.46 -3.94
C HIS A 30 8.26 9.64 -3.05
N VAL A 31 9.43 9.57 -2.39
CA VAL A 31 9.88 10.59 -1.44
C VAL A 31 10.19 11.90 -2.15
N GLU A 32 10.90 11.84 -3.29
CA GLU A 32 11.36 13.01 -4.04
C GLU A 32 10.35 13.51 -5.09
N SER A 33 9.29 12.75 -5.38
CA SER A 33 8.29 13.18 -6.36
C SER A 33 7.36 14.28 -5.83
N PRO A 34 6.90 15.18 -6.72
CA PRO A 34 5.76 16.04 -6.41
C PRO A 34 4.52 15.19 -6.15
N LEU A 35 3.54 15.77 -5.45
CA LEU A 35 2.29 15.10 -5.06
C LEU A 35 1.65 14.29 -6.21
N GLY A 36 1.44 14.93 -7.37
CA GLY A 36 0.83 14.28 -8.52
C GLY A 36 1.64 13.08 -9.03
N GLY A 37 2.97 13.16 -8.98
CA GLY A 37 3.86 12.06 -9.32
C GLY A 37 3.71 10.89 -8.34
N SER A 38 3.68 11.16 -7.04
CA SER A 38 3.48 10.11 -6.02
C SER A 38 2.13 9.40 -6.19
N ILE A 39 1.07 10.15 -6.51
CA ILE A 39 -0.28 9.59 -6.74
C ILE A 39 -0.29 8.70 -8.00
N ILE A 40 0.25 9.17 -9.12
CA ILE A 40 0.28 8.39 -10.38
C ILE A 40 1.14 7.13 -10.22
N LEU A 41 2.29 7.26 -9.56
CA LEU A 41 3.20 6.14 -9.30
C LEU A 41 2.52 5.07 -8.44
N ALA A 42 1.84 5.50 -7.37
CA ALA A 42 1.12 4.61 -6.48
C ALA A 42 -0.08 3.98 -7.20
N ALA A 43 -0.93 4.77 -7.83
CA ALA A 43 -2.20 4.31 -8.40
C ALA A 43 -2.03 3.43 -9.65
N ILE A 44 -1.12 3.81 -10.55
CA ILE A 44 -1.09 3.27 -11.92
C ILE A 44 0.18 2.45 -12.16
N VAL A 45 1.35 3.02 -11.91
CA VAL A 45 2.63 2.39 -12.32
C VAL A 45 2.85 1.05 -11.63
N LEU A 46 2.58 0.96 -10.32
CA LEU A 46 2.66 -0.30 -9.59
C LEU A 46 1.70 -1.36 -10.16
N LYS A 47 0.53 -0.94 -10.63
CA LYS A 47 -0.52 -1.85 -11.14
C LYS A 47 -0.24 -2.26 -12.58
N LEU A 48 0.61 -1.52 -13.29
CA LEU A 48 1.09 -1.90 -14.62
C LEU A 48 1.91 -3.20 -14.57
N SER A 49 2.61 -3.46 -13.45
CA SER A 49 3.29 -4.74 -13.23
C SER A 49 2.30 -5.91 -13.11
N LEU A 50 1.22 -5.73 -12.33
CA LEU A 50 0.13 -6.70 -12.21
C LEU A 50 -0.51 -6.99 -13.58
N TYR A 51 -0.83 -5.92 -14.33
CA TYR A 51 -1.38 -6.04 -15.68
C TYR A 51 -0.44 -6.79 -16.64
N GLY A 52 0.86 -6.50 -16.58
CA GLY A 52 1.87 -7.19 -17.37
C GLY A 52 1.94 -8.70 -17.07
N ILE A 53 1.84 -9.08 -15.80
CA ILE A 53 1.79 -10.49 -15.40
C ILE A 53 0.54 -11.17 -15.98
N LEU A 54 -0.63 -10.56 -15.82
CA LEU A 54 -1.92 -11.11 -16.29
C LEU A 54 -2.00 -11.23 -17.81
N ARG A 55 -1.46 -10.26 -18.55
CA ARG A 55 -1.57 -10.23 -20.02
C ARG A 55 -0.43 -10.90 -20.76
N LEU A 56 0.76 -10.94 -20.19
CA LEU A 56 1.94 -11.49 -20.86
C LEU A 56 2.33 -12.83 -20.25
N ILE A 57 2.56 -12.90 -18.94
CA ILE A 57 3.18 -14.08 -18.32
C ILE A 57 2.22 -15.26 -18.27
N LEU A 58 1.01 -15.08 -17.71
CA LEU A 58 0.04 -16.18 -17.58
C LEU A 58 -0.32 -16.82 -18.93
N PRO A 59 -0.71 -16.05 -19.97
CA PRO A 59 -1.12 -16.65 -21.24
C PRO A 59 0.04 -17.13 -22.12
N LEU A 60 1.18 -16.45 -22.14
CA LEU A 60 2.30 -16.83 -23.03
C LEU A 60 3.16 -17.95 -22.44
N LEU A 61 3.32 -18.00 -21.11
CA LEU A 61 4.25 -18.89 -20.41
C LEU A 61 3.58 -19.71 -19.29
N PRO A 62 2.47 -20.43 -19.56
CA PRO A 62 1.70 -21.15 -18.54
C PRO A 62 2.54 -22.20 -17.78
N LYS A 63 3.36 -22.97 -18.49
CA LYS A 63 4.18 -24.02 -17.87
C LYS A 63 5.29 -23.44 -16.99
N ALA A 64 5.88 -22.32 -17.41
CA ALA A 64 6.97 -21.69 -16.66
C ALA A 64 6.46 -21.05 -15.36
N TYR A 65 5.30 -20.37 -15.37
CA TYR A 65 4.80 -19.74 -14.15
C TYR A 65 4.51 -20.78 -13.05
N ILE A 66 3.96 -21.95 -13.41
CA ILE A 66 3.69 -23.03 -12.44
C ILE A 66 4.97 -23.56 -11.84
N TYR A 67 6.00 -23.74 -12.67
CA TYR A 67 7.31 -24.21 -12.22
C TYR A 67 7.98 -23.23 -11.26
N PHE A 68 7.91 -21.93 -11.55
CA PHE A 68 8.54 -20.87 -10.73
C PHE A 68 7.67 -20.36 -9.59
N THR A 69 6.45 -20.87 -9.40
CA THR A 69 5.50 -20.39 -8.37
C THR A 69 6.13 -20.41 -6.97
N SER A 70 6.85 -21.49 -6.61
CA SER A 70 7.48 -21.63 -5.29
C SER A 70 8.54 -20.56 -5.03
N VAL A 71 9.38 -20.25 -6.03
CA VAL A 71 10.41 -19.21 -5.95
C VAL A 71 9.77 -17.83 -5.76
N ILE A 72 8.73 -17.55 -6.54
CA ILE A 72 7.99 -16.28 -6.44
C ILE A 72 7.32 -16.14 -5.08
N TYR A 73 6.81 -17.23 -4.52
CA TYR A 73 6.22 -17.22 -3.20
C TYR A 73 7.24 -16.92 -2.10
N VAL A 74 8.42 -17.53 -2.15
CA VAL A 74 9.51 -17.25 -1.21
C VAL A 74 9.90 -15.78 -1.27
N ILE A 75 10.08 -15.23 -2.49
CA ILE A 75 10.40 -13.81 -2.67
C ILE A 75 9.27 -12.94 -2.10
N GLY A 76 8.01 -13.21 -2.45
CA GLY A 76 6.86 -12.43 -1.98
C GLY A 76 6.68 -12.45 -0.46
N VAL A 77 6.90 -13.57 0.21
CA VAL A 77 6.84 -13.64 1.68
C VAL A 77 7.98 -12.82 2.32
N ILE A 78 9.20 -12.93 1.79
CA ILE A 78 10.34 -12.13 2.27
C ILE A 78 10.05 -10.64 2.10
N THR A 79 9.47 -10.23 0.96
CA THR A 79 9.15 -8.82 0.71
C THR A 79 8.03 -8.30 1.61
N ILE A 80 6.99 -9.10 1.89
CA ILE A 80 5.94 -8.75 2.88
C ILE A 80 6.56 -8.45 4.23
N ILE A 81 7.36 -9.38 4.75
CA ILE A 81 7.94 -9.30 6.09
C ILE A 81 8.93 -8.13 6.16
N TYR A 82 9.84 -8.05 5.20
CA TYR A 82 10.87 -7.01 5.16
C TYR A 82 10.28 -5.62 5.02
N ALA A 83 9.36 -5.40 4.07
CA ALA A 83 8.73 -4.09 3.87
C ALA A 83 7.96 -3.68 5.12
N SER A 84 7.21 -4.61 5.72
CA SER A 84 6.45 -4.36 6.94
C SER A 84 7.33 -3.96 8.13
N PHE A 85 8.43 -4.68 8.40
CA PHE A 85 9.34 -4.27 9.48
C PHE A 85 10.07 -2.96 9.17
N SER A 86 10.38 -2.70 7.90
CA SER A 86 10.96 -1.43 7.47
C SER A 86 10.03 -0.25 7.81
N THR A 87 8.72 -0.37 7.55
CA THR A 87 7.75 0.71 7.86
C THR A 87 7.81 1.16 9.32
N LEU A 88 7.98 0.22 10.27
CA LEU A 88 7.99 0.52 11.71
C LEU A 88 9.21 1.35 12.13
N ARG A 89 10.31 1.28 11.37
CA ARG A 89 11.53 2.04 11.60
C ARG A 89 11.51 3.40 10.89
N THR A 90 10.75 3.54 9.82
CA THR A 90 10.70 4.79 9.04
C THR A 90 10.11 5.94 9.84
N ILE A 91 10.73 7.10 9.72
CA ILE A 91 10.32 8.35 10.38
C ILE A 91 9.60 9.30 9.42
N ASP A 92 9.79 9.16 8.11
CA ASP A 92 9.13 9.96 7.09
C ASP A 92 7.78 9.35 6.69
N VAL A 93 6.72 10.16 6.73
CA VAL A 93 5.35 9.68 6.50
C VAL A 93 5.14 9.21 5.04
N LYS A 94 5.71 9.92 4.05
CA LYS A 94 5.63 9.48 2.64
C LYS A 94 6.34 8.14 2.41
N GLU A 95 7.48 7.96 3.06
CA GLU A 95 8.27 6.74 2.96
C GLU A 95 7.52 5.55 3.59
N LEU A 96 6.91 5.76 4.76
CA LEU A 96 6.06 4.76 5.43
C LEU A 96 4.93 4.29 4.50
N ILE A 97 4.23 5.22 3.85
CA ILE A 97 3.16 4.89 2.87
C ILE A 97 3.74 4.13 1.66
N ALA A 98 4.93 4.49 1.18
CA ALA A 98 5.57 3.78 0.07
C ALA A 98 5.93 2.33 0.43
N TYR A 99 6.51 2.09 1.61
CA TYR A 99 6.78 0.72 2.10
C TYR A 99 5.52 -0.09 2.32
N SER A 100 4.44 0.53 2.83
CA SER A 100 3.15 -0.16 2.94
C SER A 100 2.65 -0.63 1.57
N SER A 101 2.84 0.17 0.52
CA SER A 101 2.46 -0.17 -0.86
C SER A 101 3.23 -1.36 -1.41
N VAL A 102 4.51 -1.51 -1.06
CA VAL A 102 5.31 -2.70 -1.41
C VAL A 102 4.76 -3.96 -0.75
N SER A 103 4.32 -3.87 0.50
CA SER A 103 3.76 -5.02 1.23
C SER A 103 2.45 -5.51 0.58
N HIS A 104 1.52 -4.60 0.26
CA HIS A 104 0.29 -4.95 -0.47
C HIS A 104 0.59 -5.47 -1.88
N ALA A 105 1.63 -4.93 -2.53
CA ALA A 105 2.07 -5.38 -3.84
C ALA A 105 2.56 -6.82 -3.86
N ALA A 106 3.28 -7.21 -2.81
CA ALA A 106 3.67 -8.59 -2.64
C ALA A 106 2.44 -9.50 -2.42
N VAL A 107 1.43 -9.07 -1.66
CA VAL A 107 0.20 -9.86 -1.44
C VAL A 107 -0.55 -10.12 -2.75
N TYR A 108 -0.81 -9.09 -3.57
CA TYR A 108 -1.49 -9.33 -4.85
C TYR A 108 -0.62 -10.14 -5.82
N LEU A 109 0.72 -10.00 -5.76
CA LEU A 109 1.62 -10.81 -6.59
C LEU A 109 1.45 -12.29 -6.26
N LEU A 110 1.48 -12.64 -4.97
CA LEU A 110 1.24 -14.01 -4.51
C LEU A 110 -0.15 -14.51 -4.97
N GLY A 111 -1.18 -13.66 -4.85
CA GLY A 111 -2.54 -13.97 -5.33
C GLY A 111 -2.60 -14.35 -6.81
N VAL A 112 -1.96 -13.59 -7.70
CA VAL A 112 -1.93 -13.89 -9.14
C VAL A 112 -1.25 -15.24 -9.42
N PHE A 113 -0.17 -15.56 -8.71
CA PHE A 113 0.57 -16.81 -8.92
C PHE A 113 -0.06 -18.04 -8.25
N SER A 114 -1.23 -17.89 -7.62
CA SER A 114 -1.95 -19.01 -7.00
C SER A 114 -2.56 -20.00 -7.98
N ASN A 115 -2.76 -19.62 -9.24
CA ASN A 115 -3.55 -20.38 -10.21
C ASN A 115 -4.98 -20.73 -9.72
N SER A 116 -5.56 -19.88 -8.87
CA SER A 116 -6.94 -19.99 -8.41
C SER A 116 -7.73 -18.79 -8.92
N VAL A 117 -9.00 -19.00 -9.30
CA VAL A 117 -9.87 -17.92 -9.74
C VAL A 117 -10.01 -16.85 -8.65
N GLN A 118 -10.22 -17.30 -7.40
CA GLN A 118 -10.34 -16.41 -6.25
C GLN A 118 -9.05 -15.62 -5.99
N GLY A 119 -7.87 -16.25 -6.07
CA GLY A 119 -6.60 -15.55 -5.85
C GLY A 119 -6.30 -14.50 -6.92
N ILE A 120 -6.63 -14.77 -8.19
CA ILE A 120 -6.41 -13.82 -9.28
C ILE A 120 -7.43 -12.66 -9.21
N GLU A 121 -8.71 -12.94 -8.97
CA GLU A 121 -9.73 -11.91 -8.73
C GLU A 121 -9.37 -11.04 -7.51
N GLY A 122 -8.93 -11.68 -6.43
CA GLY A 122 -8.42 -11.02 -5.23
C GLY A 122 -7.24 -10.10 -5.53
N ALA A 123 -6.30 -10.53 -6.36
CA ALA A 123 -5.14 -9.73 -6.69
C ALA A 123 -5.51 -8.49 -7.53
N ILE A 124 -6.43 -8.63 -8.49
CA ILE A 124 -6.92 -7.52 -9.30
C ILE A 124 -7.70 -6.52 -8.44
N THR A 125 -8.61 -7.02 -7.60
CA THR A 125 -9.40 -6.19 -6.68
C THR A 125 -8.49 -5.48 -5.68
N LEU A 126 -7.49 -6.15 -5.11
CA LEU A 126 -6.50 -5.53 -4.22
C LEU A 126 -5.66 -4.46 -4.93
N GLY A 127 -5.23 -4.72 -6.17
CA GLY A 127 -4.52 -3.73 -6.97
C GLY A 127 -5.34 -2.45 -7.17
N LEU A 128 -6.63 -2.60 -7.49
CA LEU A 128 -7.56 -1.49 -7.68
C LEU A 128 -7.84 -0.75 -6.36
N ALA A 129 -8.17 -1.51 -5.32
CA ALA A 129 -8.45 -1.01 -3.97
C ALA A 129 -7.28 -0.21 -3.39
N HIS A 130 -6.08 -0.80 -3.44
CA HIS A 130 -4.86 -0.14 -3.01
C HIS A 130 -4.58 1.11 -3.84
N GLY A 131 -4.95 1.15 -5.12
CA GLY A 131 -4.91 2.36 -5.95
C GLY A 131 -5.72 3.52 -5.36
N PHE A 132 -6.92 3.27 -4.85
CA PHE A 132 -7.73 4.29 -4.17
C PHE A 132 -7.15 4.70 -2.82
N VAL A 133 -6.82 3.72 -1.97
CA VAL A 133 -6.35 3.96 -0.60
C VAL A 133 -4.99 4.67 -0.59
N SER A 134 -4.01 4.14 -1.33
CA SER A 134 -2.65 4.72 -1.36
C SER A 134 -2.65 6.15 -1.90
N SER A 135 -3.44 6.43 -2.95
CA SER A 135 -3.62 7.78 -3.48
C SER A 135 -4.16 8.72 -2.41
N GLY A 136 -5.17 8.28 -1.66
CA GLY A 136 -5.73 9.05 -0.55
C GLY A 136 -4.69 9.33 0.54
N LEU A 137 -3.92 8.32 0.94
CA LEU A 137 -2.85 8.48 1.93
C LEU A 137 -1.74 9.43 1.45
N PHE A 138 -1.34 9.37 0.18
CA PHE A 138 -0.36 10.30 -0.40
C PHE A 138 -0.91 11.73 -0.48
N ILE A 139 -2.21 11.93 -0.74
CA ILE A 139 -2.87 13.24 -0.67
C ILE A 139 -2.84 13.77 0.77
N CYS A 140 -3.15 12.92 1.75
CA CYS A 140 -3.11 13.28 3.17
C CYS A 140 -1.70 13.69 3.61
N ALA A 141 -0.69 12.85 3.35
CA ALA A 141 0.67 13.09 3.82
C ALA A 141 1.42 14.16 3.00
N GLY A 142 1.36 14.05 1.68
CA GLY A 142 2.17 14.85 0.76
C GLY A 142 1.51 16.13 0.26
N GLY A 143 0.20 16.27 0.41
CA GLY A 143 -0.54 17.47 0.03
C GLY A 143 -0.97 18.21 1.28
N ILE A 144 -1.89 17.64 2.03
CA ILE A 144 -2.53 18.34 3.14
C ILE A 144 -1.54 18.62 4.27
N LEU A 145 -0.87 17.58 4.80
CA LEU A 145 0.05 17.73 5.94
C LEU A 145 1.35 18.44 5.54
N TYR A 146 1.91 18.09 4.38
CA TYR A 146 3.14 18.71 3.90
C TYR A 146 2.93 20.19 3.52
N ASP A 147 1.86 20.57 2.81
CA ASP A 147 1.64 21.97 2.42
C ASP A 147 1.39 22.88 3.63
N ARG A 148 0.83 22.33 4.73
CA ARG A 148 0.57 23.06 5.98
C ARG A 148 1.78 23.14 6.91
N SER A 149 2.64 22.14 6.91
CA SER A 149 3.75 22.02 7.88
C SER A 149 5.14 22.22 7.28
N SER A 150 5.29 22.05 5.96
CA SER A 150 6.55 21.95 5.23
C SER A 150 7.51 20.89 5.79
N THR A 151 7.01 19.90 6.53
CA THR A 151 7.81 18.80 7.11
C THR A 151 7.23 17.45 6.73
N ARG A 152 8.05 16.38 6.70
CA ARG A 152 7.58 15.01 6.41
C ARG A 152 7.75 14.06 7.60
N LEU A 153 8.41 14.52 8.66
CA LEU A 153 8.79 13.71 9.80
C LEU A 153 7.60 13.51 10.75
N ILE A 154 7.31 12.25 11.03
CA ILE A 154 6.19 11.83 11.89
C ILE A 154 6.27 12.39 13.32
N THR A 155 7.47 12.74 13.77
CA THR A 155 7.72 13.25 15.13
C THR A 155 7.08 14.62 15.38
N PHE A 156 6.94 15.45 14.33
CA PHE A 156 6.31 16.78 14.41
C PHE A 156 4.78 16.72 14.32
N TYR A 157 4.23 15.68 13.71
CA TYR A 157 2.80 15.45 13.60
C TYR A 157 2.25 14.88 14.91
N ARG A 158 1.63 15.73 15.72
CA ARG A 158 0.97 15.35 16.99
C ARG A 158 -0.28 16.18 17.22
N GLY A 159 -1.37 15.52 17.59
CA GLY A 159 -2.62 16.17 17.99
C GLY A 159 -3.42 16.76 16.83
N ILE A 160 -3.25 16.25 15.60
CA ILE A 160 -3.94 16.80 14.41
C ILE A 160 -5.46 16.64 14.52
N ALA A 161 -5.97 15.66 15.27
CA ALA A 161 -7.39 15.50 15.52
C ALA A 161 -8.04 16.73 16.18
N GLN A 162 -7.29 17.51 16.96
CA GLN A 162 -7.77 18.71 17.62
C GLN A 162 -7.80 19.93 16.67
N VAL A 163 -6.92 19.96 15.67
CA VAL A 163 -6.74 21.10 14.75
C VAL A 163 -7.57 20.91 13.48
N MET A 164 -7.56 19.68 12.93
CA MET A 164 -8.21 19.31 11.67
C MET A 164 -9.06 18.05 11.86
N PRO A 165 -10.23 18.15 12.50
CA PRO A 165 -11.08 17.00 12.80
C PRO A 165 -11.62 16.31 11.54
N LEU A 166 -12.05 17.06 10.51
CA LEU A 166 -12.59 16.47 9.28
C LEU A 166 -11.52 15.69 8.53
N PHE A 167 -10.32 16.27 8.42
CA PHE A 167 -9.15 15.55 7.90
C PHE A 167 -8.89 14.26 8.66
N SER A 168 -8.90 14.32 10.00
CA SER A 168 -8.56 13.16 10.84
C SER A 168 -9.55 12.02 10.66
N VAL A 169 -10.85 12.31 10.47
CA VAL A 169 -11.87 11.30 10.18
C VAL A 169 -11.63 10.64 8.82
N LEU A 170 -11.43 11.41 7.75
CA LEU A 170 -11.17 10.85 6.41
C LEU A 170 -9.85 10.08 6.36
N PHE A 171 -8.81 10.62 7.01
CA PHE A 171 -7.51 9.96 7.12
C PHE A 171 -7.61 8.65 7.91
N PHE A 172 -8.40 8.62 8.99
CA PHE A 172 -8.64 7.39 9.74
C PHE A 172 -9.27 6.30 8.88
N ILE A 173 -10.30 6.65 8.10
CA ILE A 173 -10.96 5.69 7.20
C ILE A 173 -10.00 5.15 6.14
N LEU A 174 -9.14 6.00 5.58
CA LEU A 174 -8.09 5.55 4.64
C LEU A 174 -7.05 4.65 5.32
N CYS A 175 -6.65 4.95 6.56
CA CYS A 175 -5.78 4.09 7.35
C CYS A 175 -6.44 2.73 7.63
N LEU A 176 -7.73 2.70 7.95
CA LEU A 176 -8.52 1.47 8.11
C LEU A 176 -8.60 0.67 6.79
N GLY A 177 -8.76 1.36 5.66
CA GLY A 177 -8.67 0.74 4.33
C GLY A 177 -7.29 0.13 4.08
N ASN A 178 -6.21 0.83 4.44
CA ASN A 178 -4.86 0.32 4.24
C ASN A 178 -4.55 -0.85 5.18
N ALA A 179 -5.08 -0.84 6.39
CA ALA A 179 -4.97 -1.94 7.34
C ALA A 179 -5.73 -3.22 6.92
N GLY A 180 -6.54 -3.16 5.84
CA GLY A 180 -7.35 -4.29 5.40
C GLY A 180 -8.52 -4.57 6.36
N THR A 181 -9.15 -3.54 6.91
CA THR A 181 -10.30 -3.75 7.81
C THR A 181 -11.55 -4.24 7.05
N PRO A 182 -12.40 -5.07 7.69
CA PRO A 182 -13.67 -5.49 7.09
C PRO A 182 -14.51 -4.30 6.64
N LEU A 183 -15.31 -4.49 5.59
CA LEU A 183 -16.10 -3.45 4.89
C LEU A 183 -15.29 -2.50 3.98
N THR A 184 -13.98 -2.74 3.81
CA THR A 184 -13.16 -2.02 2.83
C THR A 184 -12.79 -2.92 1.65
N VAL A 185 -12.62 -2.36 0.44
CA VAL A 185 -12.25 -3.16 -0.75
C VAL A 185 -10.91 -3.88 -0.56
N ASN A 186 -9.96 -3.23 0.13
CA ASN A 186 -8.65 -3.82 0.41
C ASN A 186 -8.80 -5.16 1.15
N PHE A 187 -9.71 -5.26 2.13
CA PHE A 187 -9.96 -6.51 2.83
C PHE A 187 -10.45 -7.60 1.88
N VAL A 188 -11.40 -7.29 0.98
CA VAL A 188 -11.92 -8.26 0.01
C VAL A 188 -10.78 -8.80 -0.87
N GLY A 189 -9.96 -7.89 -1.42
CA GLY A 189 -8.84 -8.27 -2.28
C GLY A 189 -7.73 -9.02 -1.55
N GLU A 190 -7.34 -8.59 -0.36
CA GLU A 190 -6.33 -9.26 0.47
C GLU A 190 -6.78 -10.65 0.89
N PHE A 191 -8.02 -10.78 1.37
CA PHE A 191 -8.56 -12.05 1.82
C PHE A 191 -8.60 -13.06 0.68
N MET A 192 -9.15 -12.68 -0.48
CA MET A 192 -9.20 -13.55 -1.66
C MET A 192 -7.81 -13.91 -2.20
N SER A 193 -6.89 -12.94 -2.25
CA SER A 193 -5.49 -13.19 -2.65
C SER A 193 -4.83 -14.20 -1.72
N LEU A 194 -4.92 -13.98 -0.41
CA LEU A 194 -4.31 -14.84 0.60
C LEU A 194 -4.95 -16.23 0.61
N TYR A 195 -6.27 -16.33 0.41
CA TYR A 195 -6.97 -17.60 0.26
C TYR A 195 -6.38 -18.44 -0.87
N GLY A 196 -6.26 -17.86 -2.07
CA GLY A 196 -5.64 -18.54 -3.21
C GLY A 196 -4.18 -18.94 -2.93
N THR A 197 -3.42 -18.11 -2.22
CA THR A 197 -2.04 -18.44 -1.87
C THR A 197 -1.95 -19.61 -0.90
N PHE A 198 -2.86 -19.66 0.07
CA PHE A 198 -2.93 -20.72 1.06
C PHE A 198 -3.34 -22.04 0.41
N GLU A 199 -4.29 -22.02 -0.52
CA GLU A 199 -4.66 -23.20 -1.31
C GLU A 199 -3.47 -23.77 -2.09
N ARG A 200 -2.66 -22.89 -2.70
CA ARG A 200 -1.54 -23.31 -3.55
C ARG A 200 -0.34 -23.85 -2.76
N LEU A 201 0.07 -23.16 -1.69
CA LEU A 201 1.20 -23.52 -0.83
C LEU A 201 0.91 -23.09 0.63
N PRO A 202 0.30 -23.96 1.46
CA PRO A 202 -0.21 -23.60 2.79
C PRO A 202 0.85 -22.99 3.73
N LEU A 203 2.08 -23.52 3.72
CA LEU A 203 3.17 -23.02 4.57
C LEU A 203 3.51 -21.55 4.24
N LEU A 204 3.69 -21.24 2.96
CA LEU A 204 4.03 -19.88 2.53
C LEU A 204 2.82 -18.95 2.63
N GLY A 205 1.60 -19.47 2.41
CA GLY A 205 0.35 -18.76 2.67
C GLY A 205 0.19 -18.37 4.15
N ALA A 206 0.58 -19.25 5.09
CA ALA A 206 0.58 -18.93 6.51
C ALA A 206 1.54 -17.78 6.84
N PHE A 207 2.76 -17.78 6.29
CA PHE A 207 3.67 -16.64 6.46
C PHE A 207 3.16 -15.38 5.77
N ALA A 208 2.56 -15.49 4.58
CA ALA A 208 1.95 -14.36 3.88
C ALA A 208 0.81 -13.73 4.70
N SER A 209 0.02 -14.53 5.42
CA SER A 209 -1.09 -14.04 6.27
C SER A 209 -0.63 -13.13 7.41
N SER A 210 0.66 -13.17 7.79
CA SER A 210 1.24 -12.19 8.72
C SER A 210 1.14 -10.76 8.22
N SER A 211 0.96 -10.54 6.90
CA SER A 211 0.72 -9.23 6.30
C SER A 211 -0.47 -8.50 6.92
N ILE A 212 -1.53 -9.22 7.31
CA ILE A 212 -2.74 -8.62 7.90
C ILE A 212 -2.39 -7.96 9.23
N VAL A 213 -1.68 -8.70 10.09
CA VAL A 213 -1.28 -8.22 11.42
C VAL A 213 -0.27 -7.08 11.30
N LEU A 214 0.72 -7.24 10.43
CA LEU A 214 1.76 -6.24 10.24
C LEU A 214 1.21 -4.96 9.60
N SER A 215 0.30 -5.08 8.62
CA SER A 215 -0.40 -3.94 8.01
C SER A 215 -1.18 -3.14 9.04
N ALA A 216 -1.97 -3.81 9.87
CA ALA A 216 -2.67 -3.15 10.97
C ALA A 216 -1.71 -2.47 11.95
N ALA A 217 -0.59 -3.12 12.30
CA ALA A 217 0.38 -2.57 13.24
C ALA A 217 1.01 -1.26 12.74
N TYR A 218 1.55 -1.23 11.51
CA TYR A 218 2.23 -0.01 11.02
C TYR A 218 1.26 1.11 10.65
N THR A 219 0.06 0.79 10.14
CA THR A 219 -0.95 1.81 9.80
C THR A 219 -1.53 2.47 11.04
N MET A 220 -1.86 1.67 12.06
CA MET A 220 -2.37 2.19 13.34
C MET A 220 -1.29 2.94 14.10
N TYR A 221 -0.04 2.49 14.04
CA TYR A 221 1.10 3.23 14.58
C TYR A 221 1.20 4.62 13.94
N MET A 222 1.15 4.70 12.61
CA MET A 222 1.21 5.96 11.88
C MET A 222 0.04 6.88 12.27
N PHE A 223 -1.19 6.36 12.20
CA PHE A 223 -2.39 7.15 12.51
C PHE A 223 -2.39 7.67 13.94
N ASN A 224 -2.07 6.83 14.92
CA ASN A 224 -2.07 7.23 16.33
C ASN A 224 -1.06 8.35 16.61
N ARG A 225 0.16 8.25 16.05
CA ARG A 225 1.18 9.30 16.22
C ARG A 225 0.71 10.64 15.66
N ILE A 226 0.19 10.63 14.44
CA ILE A 226 -0.27 11.84 13.72
C ILE A 226 -1.50 12.45 14.40
N ALA A 227 -2.51 11.63 14.70
CA ALA A 227 -3.81 12.09 15.19
C ALA A 227 -3.84 12.35 16.71
N PHE A 228 -3.32 11.42 17.53
CA PHE A 228 -3.56 11.35 18.98
C PHE A 228 -2.30 11.46 19.87
N GLY A 229 -1.15 11.87 19.31
CA GLY A 229 0.17 11.93 19.96
C GLY A 229 0.38 12.90 21.15
N GLY A 230 -0.64 13.18 21.96
CA GLY A 230 -0.56 14.03 23.16
C GLY A 230 -0.99 15.47 22.90
N SER A 231 -0.30 16.45 23.53
CA SER A 231 -0.54 17.87 23.26
C SER A 231 -0.17 18.22 21.82
N TYR A 232 -0.97 19.10 21.20
CA TYR A 232 -0.72 19.54 19.83
C TYR A 232 0.70 20.15 19.72
N SER A 233 1.37 19.80 18.63
CA SER A 233 2.74 20.28 18.41
C SER A 233 2.77 21.81 18.33
N ARG A 234 3.72 22.44 19.02
CA ARG A 234 3.97 23.89 18.92
C ARG A 234 4.34 24.34 17.50
N PHE A 235 4.69 23.41 16.61
CA PHE A 235 4.87 23.72 15.19
C PHE A 235 3.58 24.21 14.52
N PHE A 236 2.41 23.75 15.01
CA PHE A 236 1.10 24.14 14.52
C PHE A 236 0.50 25.33 15.28
N LYS A 237 1.36 26.24 15.77
CA LYS A 237 0.99 27.40 16.61
C LYS A 237 0.04 28.39 15.93
N PHE A 238 0.02 28.44 14.60
CA PHE A 238 -0.90 29.28 13.85
C PHE A 238 -2.10 28.45 13.41
N ASN A 239 -3.29 29.03 13.53
CA ASN A 239 -4.59 28.41 13.26
C ASN A 239 -4.65 27.83 11.84
N ILE A 240 -4.22 26.58 11.69
CA ILE A 240 -4.22 25.89 10.41
C ILE A 240 -5.67 25.53 10.10
N PRO A 241 -6.20 25.96 8.94
CA PRO A 241 -7.54 25.57 8.55
C PRO A 241 -7.58 24.06 8.31
N ASP A 242 -8.74 23.48 8.65
CA ASP A 242 -9.10 22.12 8.24
C ASP A 242 -9.19 22.02 6.71
N LEU A 243 -9.79 20.96 6.20
CA LEU A 243 -9.88 20.71 4.76
C LEU A 243 -10.59 21.82 4.00
N ASN A 244 -9.97 22.25 2.91
CA ASN A 244 -10.63 23.05 1.89
C ASN A 244 -11.66 22.21 1.13
N LYS A 245 -12.68 22.84 0.53
CA LYS A 245 -13.71 22.14 -0.25
C LYS A 245 -13.14 21.20 -1.31
N ARG A 246 -12.07 21.62 -2.00
CA ARG A 246 -11.36 20.80 -3.00
C ARG A 246 -10.73 19.56 -2.37
N GLU A 247 -9.99 19.73 -1.27
CA GLU A 247 -9.31 18.63 -0.56
C GLU A 247 -10.34 17.62 -0.02
N PHE A 248 -11.43 18.13 0.56
CA PHE A 248 -12.53 17.33 1.06
C PHE A 248 -13.18 16.49 -0.05
N VAL A 249 -13.54 17.10 -1.18
CA VAL A 249 -14.19 16.38 -2.30
C VAL A 249 -13.28 15.28 -2.85
N ILE A 250 -11.97 15.56 -3.01
CA ILE A 250 -11.02 14.56 -3.51
C ILE A 250 -10.89 13.38 -2.54
N LEU A 251 -10.65 13.64 -1.25
CA LEU A 251 -10.52 12.59 -0.24
C LEU A 251 -11.82 11.81 -0.05
N PHE A 252 -12.95 12.52 0.03
CA PHE A 252 -14.27 11.91 0.19
C PHE A 252 -14.59 10.98 -0.97
N THR A 253 -14.26 11.36 -2.20
CA THR A 253 -14.48 10.51 -3.39
C THR A 253 -13.70 9.20 -3.28
N LEU A 254 -12.41 9.27 -2.89
CA LEU A 254 -11.59 8.07 -2.70
C LEU A 254 -12.13 7.20 -1.56
N VAL A 255 -12.48 7.81 -0.41
CA VAL A 255 -13.09 7.10 0.71
C VAL A 255 -14.41 6.43 0.31
N ALA A 256 -15.28 7.13 -0.43
CA ALA A 256 -16.54 6.59 -0.89
C ALA A 256 -16.33 5.34 -1.74
N PHE A 257 -15.39 5.36 -2.70
CA PHE A 257 -15.06 4.16 -3.47
C PHE A 257 -14.52 3.03 -2.59
N THR A 258 -13.67 3.31 -1.61
CA THR A 258 -13.11 2.27 -0.73
C THR A 258 -14.14 1.60 0.17
N ILE A 259 -15.21 2.29 0.55
CA ILE A 259 -16.28 1.73 1.38
C ILE A 259 -17.35 1.07 0.51
N VAL A 260 -17.87 1.78 -0.50
CA VAL A 260 -19.00 1.31 -1.32
C VAL A 260 -18.66 -0.01 -2.00
N LEU A 261 -17.48 -0.08 -2.62
CA LEU A 261 -17.02 -1.31 -3.26
C LEU A 261 -16.58 -2.37 -2.23
N GLY A 262 -16.29 -1.97 -0.99
CA GLY A 262 -15.96 -2.88 0.10
C GLY A 262 -17.19 -3.59 0.66
N ILE A 263 -18.31 -2.87 0.73
CA ILE A 263 -19.63 -3.42 1.09
C ILE A 263 -20.22 -4.22 -0.07
N TYR A 264 -20.07 -3.72 -1.30
CA TYR A 264 -20.63 -4.33 -2.50
C TYR A 264 -19.56 -4.53 -3.59
N PRO A 265 -18.73 -5.59 -3.50
CA PRO A 265 -17.66 -5.87 -4.46
C PRO A 265 -18.14 -6.51 -5.78
N ALA A 266 -19.40 -6.93 -5.86
CA ALA A 266 -19.98 -7.62 -7.01
C ALA A 266 -19.73 -6.94 -8.37
N PRO A 267 -19.83 -5.59 -8.53
CA PRO A 267 -19.59 -4.95 -9.82
C PRO A 267 -18.19 -5.19 -10.39
N ILE A 268 -17.20 -5.41 -9.51
CA ILE A 268 -15.84 -5.72 -9.91
C ILE A 268 -15.71 -7.23 -10.15
N LEU A 269 -16.16 -8.05 -9.19
CA LEU A 269 -16.00 -9.49 -9.24
C LEU A 269 -16.74 -10.14 -10.42
N ASP A 270 -18.00 -9.77 -10.64
CA ASP A 270 -18.83 -10.32 -11.72
C ASP A 270 -18.25 -10.00 -13.10
N GLY A 271 -17.69 -8.79 -13.26
CA GLY A 271 -17.04 -8.37 -14.50
C GLY A 271 -15.72 -9.09 -14.77
N LEU A 272 -15.02 -9.54 -13.72
CA LEU A 272 -13.74 -10.24 -13.83
C LEU A 272 -13.91 -11.75 -14.02
N HIS A 273 -14.94 -12.34 -13.44
CA HIS A 273 -15.08 -13.78 -13.25
C HIS A 273 -14.85 -14.59 -14.53
N TYR A 274 -15.54 -14.24 -15.61
CA TYR A 274 -15.40 -14.92 -16.90
C TYR A 274 -13.97 -14.82 -17.44
N SER A 275 -13.38 -13.62 -17.43
CA SER A 275 -12.04 -13.40 -17.98
C SER A 275 -10.95 -14.11 -17.17
N VAL A 276 -11.09 -14.16 -15.84
CA VAL A 276 -10.12 -14.79 -14.94
C VAL A 276 -10.21 -16.31 -15.03
N SER A 277 -11.42 -16.88 -15.17
CA SER A 277 -11.59 -18.32 -15.35
C SER A 277 -10.87 -18.87 -16.59
N LEU A 278 -10.69 -18.04 -17.62
CA LEU A 278 -9.93 -18.42 -18.83
C LEU A 278 -8.41 -18.34 -18.64
N LEU A 279 -7.93 -17.65 -17.60
CA LEU A 279 -6.49 -17.50 -17.32
C LEU A 279 -5.94 -18.65 -16.48
N THR A 280 -6.79 -19.40 -15.77
CA THR A 280 -6.34 -20.53 -14.97
C THR A 280 -5.86 -21.66 -15.86
N TYR A 281 -4.65 -22.14 -15.62
CA TYR A 281 -4.11 -23.27 -16.37
C TYR A 281 -4.61 -24.56 -15.74
N HIS A 282 -5.33 -25.34 -16.55
CA HIS A 282 -5.62 -26.73 -16.27
C HIS A 282 -4.52 -27.57 -16.92
N ALA A 283 -3.75 -28.30 -16.11
CA ALA A 283 -2.78 -29.23 -16.65
C ALA A 283 -3.51 -30.33 -17.45
N PRO A 284 -2.99 -30.73 -18.61
CA PRO A 284 -3.51 -31.87 -19.35
C PRO A 284 -3.31 -33.18 -18.59
#